data_AF-A0A497JF52-F1
#
_entry.id   AF-A0A497JF52-F1
#
_cell.length_a   1.000
_cell.length_b   1.000
_cell.length_c   1.000
_cell.angle_alpha   90.00
_cell.angle_beta   90.00
_cell.angle_gamma   90.00
#
_symmetry.space_group_name_H-M   'P 1'
#
loop_
_entity.id
_entity.type
_entity.pdbx_description
1 polymer ?
#
loop_
_entity_poly.entity_id
_entity_poly.type
_entity_poly.pdbx_seq_one_letter_code
_entity_poly.pdbx_strand_id
1 'polypeptide(L)' 'ALIKKIGKEKNKKLIGKEYEVLIVKHGKKNTMLSRTNFYRQVVLNKGEIGEFKRVKIKDATFSYLVGE' A
#
# COMPACT_ATOMS: atom_id res chain seq x y z
N ALA A 1 -10.75 -2.56 -19.24
CA ALA A 1 -12.03 -2.65 -18.53
C ALA A 1 -12.20 -1.47 -17.56
N LEU A 2 -13.37 -0.84 -17.57
CA LEU A 2 -13.73 0.37 -16.81
C LEU A 2 -13.37 0.29 -15.31
N ILE A 3 -13.54 -0.89 -14.70
CA ILE A 3 -13.25 -1.17 -13.28
C ILE A 3 -11.80 -0.77 -12.90
N LYS A 4 -10.81 -1.12 -13.74
CA LYS A 4 -9.40 -0.80 -13.46
C LYS A 4 -9.14 0.70 -13.48
N LYS A 5 -9.84 1.44 -14.36
CA LYS A 5 -9.73 2.91 -14.47
C LYS A 5 -10.27 3.58 -13.21
N ILE A 6 -11.49 3.23 -12.82
CA ILE A 6 -12.14 3.78 -11.61
C ILE A 6 -11.33 3.45 -10.35
N GLY A 7 -10.85 2.20 -10.21
CA GLY A 7 -10.03 1.79 -9.08
C GLY A 7 -8.72 2.59 -8.99
N LYS A 8 -8.03 2.79 -10.13
CA LYS A 8 -6.80 3.59 -10.20
C LYS A 8 -7.07 5.05 -9.84
N GLU A 9 -8.12 5.66 -10.36
CA GLU A 9 -8.49 7.05 -10.05
C GLU A 9 -8.82 7.25 -8.57
N LYS A 10 -9.54 6.30 -7.94
CA LYS A 10 -9.80 6.35 -6.50
C LYS A 10 -8.53 6.21 -5.67
N ASN A 11 -7.63 5.28 -6.02
CA ASN A 11 -6.39 5.08 -5.28
C ASN A 11 -5.40 6.24 -5.47
N LYS A 12 -5.38 6.89 -6.64
CA LYS A 12 -4.56 8.09 -6.87
C LYS A 12 -4.87 9.23 -5.90
N LYS A 13 -6.13 9.37 -5.46
CA LYS A 13 -6.53 10.37 -4.44
C LYS A 13 -5.92 10.12 -3.05
N LEU A 14 -5.25 8.98 -2.85
CA LEU A 14 -4.59 8.62 -1.60
C LEU A 14 -3.09 8.93 -1.62
N ILE A 15 -2.52 9.26 -2.78
CA ILE A 15 -1.11 9.67 -2.90
C ILE A 15 -0.91 10.94 -2.06
N GLY A 16 0.18 10.96 -1.28
CA GLY A 16 0.52 12.04 -0.36
C GLY A 16 -0.09 11.90 1.03
N LYS A 17 -1.08 11.03 1.22
CA LYS A 17 -1.63 10.75 2.56
C LYS A 17 -0.75 9.77 3.33
N GLU A 18 -0.86 9.83 4.65
CA GLU A 18 -0.20 8.90 5.55
C GLU A 18 -1.19 7.90 6.12
N TYR A 19 -0.74 6.66 6.25
CA TYR A 19 -1.48 5.59 6.89
C TYR A 19 -0.58 4.81 7.83
N GLU A 20 -1.14 4.37 8.94
CA GLU A 20 -0.57 3.27 9.70
C GLU A 20 -0.82 1.96 8.95
N VAL A 21 0.20 1.13 8.85
CA VAL A 21 0.14 -0.18 8.21
C VAL A 21 0.80 -1.24 9.07
N LEU A 22 0.22 -2.44 9.06
CA LEU A 22 0.81 -3.64 9.62
C LEU A 22 1.48 -4.45 8.52
N ILE A 23 2.76 -4.77 8.67
CA ILE A 23 3.48 -5.64 7.74
C ILE A 23 3.11 -7.10 8.03
N VAL A 24 2.55 -7.78 7.03
CA VAL A 24 1.96 -9.12 7.20
C VAL A 24 2.77 -10.24 6.57
N LYS A 25 3.52 -9.97 5.48
CA LYS A 25 4.37 -10.98 4.84
C LYS A 25 5.37 -10.38 3.85
N HIS A 26 6.34 -11.18 3.44
CA HIS A 26 7.20 -10.88 2.30
C HIS A 26 6.40 -10.83 0.98
N GLY A 27 6.69 -9.82 0.18
CA GLY A 27 6.21 -9.64 -1.19
C GLY A 27 7.21 -10.18 -2.21
N LYS A 28 7.07 -9.73 -3.46
CA LYS A 28 7.99 -10.09 -4.55
C LYS A 28 9.17 -9.11 -4.56
N LYS A 29 10.33 -9.51 -5.08
CA LYS A 29 11.49 -8.61 -5.29
C LYS A 29 11.90 -7.83 -4.01
N ASN A 30 12.00 -8.52 -2.88
CA ASN A 30 12.36 -7.93 -1.58
C ASN A 30 11.42 -6.81 -1.09
N THR A 31 10.17 -6.80 -1.55
CA THR A 31 9.14 -5.93 -1.01
C THR A 31 8.47 -6.58 0.20
N MET A 32 7.78 -5.77 0.99
CA MET A 32 6.95 -6.17 2.10
C MET A 32 5.49 -5.86 1.77
N LEU A 33 4.61 -6.81 2.08
CA LEU A 33 3.17 -6.61 1.97
C LEU A 33 2.63 -6.20 3.32
N SER A 34 1.96 -5.05 3.34
CA SER A 34 1.32 -4.51 4.53
C SER A 34 -0.14 -4.15 4.26
N ARG A 35 -0.88 -3.94 5.35
CA ARG A 35 -2.31 -3.60 5.32
C ARG A 35 -2.55 -2.38 6.18
N THR A 36 -3.30 -1.41 5.66
CA THR A 36 -3.85 -0.33 6.48
C THR A 36 -4.93 -0.86 7.41
N ASN A 37 -5.36 -0.04 8.38
CA ASN A 37 -6.52 -0.33 9.24
C ASN A 37 -7.84 -0.47 8.46
N PHE A 38 -7.89 0.02 7.21
CA PHE A 38 -8.99 -0.19 6.27
C PHE A 38 -8.77 -1.40 5.34
N TYR A 39 -7.83 -2.27 5.68
CA TYR A 39 -7.45 -3.49 4.95
C TYR A 39 -6.90 -3.26 3.53
N ARG A 40 -6.56 -2.01 3.17
CA ARG A 40 -5.95 -1.70 1.87
C ARG A 40 -4.52 -2.21 1.83
N GLN A 41 -4.14 -2.86 0.74
CA GLN A 41 -2.78 -3.34 0.56
C GLN A 41 -1.83 -2.17 0.27
N VAL A 42 -0.74 -2.09 1.03
CA VAL A 42 0.38 -1.19 0.77
C VAL A 42 1.64 -2.04 0.59
N VAL A 43 2.40 -1.75 -0.45
CA VAL A 43 3.68 -2.39 -0.73
C VAL A 43 4.79 -1.47 -0.24
N LEU A 44 5.69 -1.99 0.57
CA LEU A 44 6.85 -1.28 1.11
C LEU A 44 8.14 -1.94 0.64
N ASN A 45 9.26 -1.21 0.64
CA ASN A 45 10.57 -1.76 0.29
C ASN A 45 11.37 -2.29 1.51
N LYS A 46 10.91 -1.97 2.73
CA LYS A 46 11.59 -2.32 3.99
C LYS A 46 10.61 -2.42 5.14
N GLY A 47 11.03 -3.16 6.17
CA GLY A 47 10.30 -3.35 7.44
C GLY A 47 10.25 -4.83 7.81
N GLU A 48 9.65 -5.12 8.97
CA GLU A 48 9.61 -6.45 9.56
C GLU A 48 8.18 -6.97 9.71
N ILE A 49 7.97 -8.28 9.55
CA ILE A 49 6.63 -8.87 9.74
C ILE A 49 6.19 -8.69 11.19
N GLY A 50 4.96 -8.19 11.39
CA GLY A 50 4.43 -7.84 12.70
C GLY A 50 4.65 -6.37 13.10
N GLU A 51 5.45 -5.62 12.35
CA GLU A 51 5.70 -4.21 12.59
C GLU A 51 4.50 -3.35 12.16
N PHE A 52 4.09 -2.45 13.06
CA PHE A 52 3.24 -1.31 12.71
C PHE A 52 4.11 -0.12 12.32
N LYS A 53 3.86 0.44 11.14
CA LYS A 53 4.63 1.56 10.61
C LYS A 53 3.71 2.62 10.02
N ARG A 54 4.03 3.89 10.24
CA ARG A 54 3.39 5.01 9.55
C ARG A 54 4.09 5.24 8.22
N VAL A 55 3.35 5.15 7.12
CA VAL A 55 3.89 5.22 5.75
C VAL A 55 3.17 6.27 4.94
N LYS A 56 3.91 6.98 4.08
CA LYS A 56 3.33 7.94 3.13
C LYS A 56 3.11 7.25 1.79
N ILE A 57 1.90 7.38 1.23
CA ILE A 57 1.60 6.79 -0.08
C ILE A 57 2.28 7.61 -1.17
N LYS A 58 3.11 6.95 -1.98
CA LYS A 58 3.88 7.56 -3.06
C LYS A 58 3.29 7.25 -4.44
N ASP A 59 2.73 6.06 -4.60
CA ASP A 59 2.09 5.66 -5.84
C ASP A 59 0.91 4.70 -5.59
N ALA A 60 0.11 4.49 -6.61
CA ALA A 60 -1.11 3.72 -6.57
C ALA A 60 -1.36 2.99 -7.89
N THR A 61 -1.58 1.68 -7.79
CA THR A 61 -2.16 0.89 -8.87
C THR A 61 -3.68 0.77 -8.70
N PHE A 62 -4.34 0.05 -9.60
CA PHE A 62 -5.78 -0.21 -9.45
C PHE A 62 -6.12 -1.12 -8.26
N SER A 63 -5.15 -1.91 -7.76
CA SER A 63 -5.37 -2.95 -6.74
C SER A 63 -4.54 -2.82 -5.48
N TYR A 64 -3.46 -2.04 -5.48
CA TYR A 64 -2.61 -1.82 -4.31
C TYR A 64 -1.98 -0.42 -4.31
N LEU A 65 -1.52 0.02 -3.15
CA LEU A 65 -0.77 1.25 -2.94
C LEU A 65 0.72 0.94 -2.75
N VAL A 66 1.57 1.93 -2.98
CA VAL A 66 3.01 1.87 -2.72
C VAL A 66 3.35 2.96 -1.71
N GLY A 67 4.04 2.59 -0.64
CA GLY A 67 4.45 3.50 0.42
C GLY A 67 5.91 3.34 0.80
N GLU A 68 6.42 4.31 1.55
CA GLU A 68 7.77 4.32 2.12
C GLU A 68 7.75 4.71 3.60
#